data_AF-G4RJR1-F1
#
_entry.id   AF-G4RJR1-F1
#
_cell.length_a   1.000
_cell.length_b   1.000
_cell.length_c   1.000
_cell.angle_alpha   90.00
_cell.angle_beta   90.00
_cell.angle_gamma   90.00
#
_symmetry.space_group_name_H-M   'P 1'
#
loop_
_entity.id
_entity.type
_entity.pdbx_description
1 polymer ?
#
loop_
_entity_poly.entity_id
_entity_poly.type
_entity_poly.pdbx_seq_one_letter_code
_entity_poly.pdbx_strand_id
1 'polypeptide(L)'
;MVQGQEGLTLLRSGVKYLIISDILSLALWLLGPFGLIAAVVAFVLAILGLVRMWRGFTALEPVVGSTTLGKVGVILIVTVILAIVGVVLLGVQLYKIGGHFNEGTLKVGGIVTAIPPISFIGLILTYVGLGKLLSRQPTA
;
A
#
# COMPACT_ATOMS: atom_id res chain seq x y z
N MET A 1 22.00 0.46 -3.92
CA MET A 1 21.41 0.41 -2.56
C MET A 1 20.40 1.55 -2.32
N VAL A 2 20.69 2.78 -2.76
CA VAL A 2 19.80 3.95 -2.61
C VAL A 2 18.39 3.77 -3.21
N GLN A 3 18.28 3.23 -4.43
CA GLN A 3 16.99 3.03 -5.12
C GLN A 3 16.03 2.08 -4.37
N GLY A 4 16.56 1.08 -3.67
CA GLY A 4 15.74 0.14 -2.88
C GLY A 4 15.12 0.80 -1.64
N GLN A 5 15.90 1.62 -0.93
CA GLN A 5 15.42 2.39 0.23
C GLN A 5 14.36 3.42 -0.19
N GLU A 6 14.58 4.12 -1.30
CA GLU A 6 13.63 5.07 -1.86
C GLU A 6 12.31 4.36 -2.20
N GLY A 7 12.39 3.21 -2.87
CA GLY A 7 11.23 2.38 -3.20
C GLY A 7 10.45 1.91 -1.97
N LEU A 8 11.13 1.40 -0.94
CA LEU A 8 10.49 1.00 0.33
C LEU A 8 9.84 2.19 1.05
N THR A 9 10.48 3.36 1.03
CA THR A 9 9.97 4.59 1.64
C THR A 9 8.71 5.09 0.94
N LEU A 10 8.72 5.10 -0.39
CA LEU A 10 7.57 5.45 -1.22
C LEU A 10 6.41 4.48 -1.00
N LEU A 11 6.70 3.17 -0.94
CA LEU A 11 5.68 2.15 -0.69
C LEU A 11 5.04 2.31 0.69
N ARG A 12 5.86 2.50 1.73
CA ARG A 12 5.38 2.71 3.10
C ARG A 12 4.54 3.98 3.21
N SER A 13 5.00 5.05 2.57
CA SER A 13 4.28 6.30 2.51
C SER A 13 2.94 6.14 1.79
N GLY A 14 2.91 5.44 0.66
CA GLY A 14 1.69 5.13 -0.08
C GLY A 14 0.67 4.37 0.76
N VAL A 15 1.11 3.31 1.45
CA VAL A 15 0.26 2.53 2.37
C VAL A 15 -0.29 3.40 3.52
N LYS A 16 0.52 4.31 4.07
CA LYS A 16 0.05 5.27 5.09
C LYS A 16 -1.12 6.13 4.59
N TYR A 17 -1.04 6.64 3.35
CA TYR A 17 -2.13 7.43 2.79
C TYR A 17 -3.40 6.62 2.59
N LEU A 18 -3.29 5.36 2.14
CA LEU A 18 -4.44 4.47 1.99
C LEU A 18 -5.14 4.21 3.34
N ILE A 19 -4.36 3.95 4.40
CA ILE A 19 -4.92 3.76 5.75
C ILE A 19 -5.65 5.02 6.22
N ILE A 20 -5.04 6.20 6.05
CA ILE A 20 -5.64 7.46 6.47
C ILE A 20 -6.89 7.78 5.63
N SER A 21 -6.86 7.54 4.32
CA SER A 21 -8.03 7.77 3.46
C SER A 21 -9.18 6.85 3.81
N ASP A 22 -8.93 5.57 4.13
CA ASP A 22 -9.99 4.64 4.56
C ASP A 22 -10.62 5.07 5.88
N ILE A 23 -9.80 5.43 6.88
CA ILE A 23 -10.30 5.92 8.18
C ILE A 23 -11.11 7.20 7.98
N LEU A 24 -10.60 8.14 7.19
CA LEU A 24 -11.28 9.40 6.92
C LEU A 24 -12.59 9.17 6.15
N SER A 25 -12.62 8.19 5.24
CA SER A 25 -13.82 7.79 4.49
C SER A 25 -14.89 7.19 5.39
N LEU A 26 -14.50 6.41 6.40
CA LEU A 26 -15.44 5.89 7.40
C LEU A 26 -15.98 7.01 8.30
N ALA A 27 -15.16 8.02 8.62
CA ALA A 27 -15.59 9.17 9.40
C ALA A 27 -16.62 10.05 8.67
N LEU A 28 -16.74 9.96 7.33
CA LEU A 28 -17.74 10.72 6.56
C LEU A 28 -19.17 10.41 6.99
N TRP A 29 -19.44 9.15 7.32
CA TRP A 29 -20.74 8.70 7.80
C TRP A 29 -21.12 9.31 9.15
N LEU A 30 -20.15 9.81 9.91
CA LEU A 30 -20.33 10.45 11.22
C LEU A 30 -20.47 11.98 11.14
N LEU A 31 -19.97 12.62 10.07
CA LEU A 31 -19.85 14.10 9.97
C LEU A 31 -21.02 14.80 9.27
N GLY A 32 -22.01 14.05 8.78
CA GLY A 32 -23.21 14.61 8.14
C GLY A 32 -22.87 15.49 6.92
N PRO A 33 -23.47 16.68 6.75
CA PRO A 33 -23.29 17.51 5.55
C PRO A 33 -21.87 18.05 5.36
N PHE A 34 -21.05 18.10 6.42
CA PHE A 34 -19.61 18.43 6.31
C PHE A 34 -18.78 17.26 5.74
N GLY A 35 -19.38 16.09 5.57
CA GLY A 35 -18.77 14.91 4.97
C GLY A 35 -18.29 15.16 3.54
N LEU A 36 -18.88 16.07 2.77
CA LEU A 36 -18.43 16.31 1.39
C LEU A 36 -16.97 16.80 1.32
N ILE A 37 -16.58 17.71 2.21
CA ILE A 37 -15.20 18.24 2.26
C ILE A 37 -14.24 17.11 2.66
N ALA A 38 -14.59 16.36 3.69
CA ALA A 38 -13.79 15.22 4.12
C ALA A 38 -13.70 14.11 3.05
N ALA A 39 -14.75 13.93 2.23
CA ALA A 39 -14.76 12.97 1.12
C ALA A 39 -13.78 13.36 0.03
N VAL A 40 -13.74 14.65 -0.34
CA VAL A 40 -12.77 15.18 -1.29
C VAL A 40 -11.35 15.00 -0.76
N VAL A 41 -11.11 15.29 0.52
CA VAL A 41 -9.79 15.10 1.14
C VAL A 41 -9.39 13.62 1.14
N ALA A 42 -10.30 12.72 1.53
CA ALA A 42 -10.04 11.27 1.54
C ALA A 42 -9.72 10.77 0.12
N PHE A 43 -10.45 11.22 -0.88
CA PHE A 43 -10.22 10.87 -2.28
C PHE A 43 -8.85 11.34 -2.79
N VAL A 44 -8.46 12.59 -2.48
CA VAL A 44 -7.13 13.11 -2.83
C VAL A 44 -6.03 12.29 -2.15
N LEU A 45 -6.20 11.95 -0.86
CA LEU A 45 -5.23 11.11 -0.14
C LEU A 45 -5.14 9.70 -0.75
N ALA A 46 -6.26 9.10 -1.15
CA ALA A 46 -6.27 7.80 -1.82
C ALA A 46 -5.47 7.84 -3.13
N ILE A 47 -5.69 8.86 -3.97
CA ILE A 47 -4.93 9.06 -5.22
C ILE A 47 -3.44 9.23 -4.91
N LEU A 48 -3.08 10.07 -3.95
CA LEU A 48 -1.68 10.27 -3.54
C LEU A 48 -1.05 8.96 -3.06
N GLY A 49 -1.80 8.15 -2.32
CA GLY A 49 -1.38 6.83 -1.86
C GLY A 49 -1.07 5.89 -3.02
N LEU A 50 -1.98 5.78 -3.98
CA LEU A 50 -1.84 4.94 -5.17
C LEU A 50 -0.65 5.37 -6.04
N VAL A 51 -0.50 6.68 -6.30
CA VAL A 51 0.64 7.21 -7.07
C VAL A 51 1.97 6.90 -6.38
N ARG A 52 2.04 7.06 -5.05
CA ARG A 52 3.26 6.73 -4.29
C ARG A 52 3.54 5.22 -4.30
N MET A 53 2.53 4.37 -4.20
CA MET A 53 2.72 2.92 -4.33
C MET A 53 3.24 2.54 -5.71
N TRP A 54 2.68 3.11 -6.78
CA TRP A 54 3.13 2.83 -8.15
C TRP A 54 4.60 3.24 -8.37
N ARG A 55 4.99 4.43 -7.87
CA ARG A 55 6.39 4.87 -7.88
C ARG A 55 7.29 3.97 -7.04
N GLY A 56 6.83 3.59 -5.83
CA GLY A 56 7.55 2.66 -4.95
C GLY A 56 7.80 1.30 -5.60
N PHE A 57 6.80 0.72 -6.25
CA PHE A 57 6.96 -0.54 -7.00
C PHE A 57 7.93 -0.40 -8.17
N THR A 58 7.93 0.74 -8.86
CA THR A 58 8.86 1.00 -9.96
C THR A 58 10.29 1.13 -9.45
N ALA A 59 10.51 1.83 -8.34
CA ALA A 59 11.83 1.94 -7.71
C ALA A 59 12.34 0.62 -7.10
N LEU A 60 11.42 -0.28 -6.69
CA LEU A 60 11.75 -1.61 -6.18
C LEU A 60 11.99 -2.67 -7.26
N GLU A 61 11.57 -2.42 -8.50
CA GLU A 61 11.73 -3.34 -9.64
C GLU A 61 13.17 -3.82 -9.86
N PRO A 62 14.20 -2.95 -9.88
CA PRO A 62 15.59 -3.41 -10.04
C PRO A 62 16.10 -4.22 -8.85
N VAL A 63 15.44 -4.16 -7.69
CA VAL A 63 15.87 -4.83 -6.45
C VAL A 63 15.16 -6.16 -6.23
N VAL A 64 13.86 -6.20 -6.47
CA VAL A 64 12.98 -7.35 -6.14
C VAL A 64 12.60 -8.14 -7.39
N GLY A 65 12.97 -7.66 -8.59
CA GLY A 65 12.54 -8.21 -9.87
C GLY A 65 11.14 -7.75 -10.25
N SER A 66 10.32 -8.63 -10.81
CA SER A 66 9.02 -8.25 -11.38
C SER A 66 8.07 -7.66 -10.31
N THR A 67 7.82 -6.35 -10.39
CA THR A 67 6.79 -5.65 -9.58
C THR A 67 5.49 -5.40 -10.33
N THR A 68 5.35 -5.99 -11.52
CA THR A 68 4.21 -5.85 -12.43
C THR A 68 2.87 -6.13 -11.76
N LEU A 69 2.78 -7.16 -10.90
CA LEU A 69 1.53 -7.50 -10.21
C LEU A 69 1.08 -6.37 -9.27
N GLY A 70 2.03 -5.74 -8.56
CA GLY A 70 1.70 -4.60 -7.70
C GLY A 70 1.25 -3.39 -8.49
N LYS A 71 1.90 -3.09 -9.63
CA LYS A 71 1.50 -1.97 -10.50
C LYS A 71 0.12 -2.18 -11.12
N VAL A 72 -0.15 -3.38 -11.64
CA VAL A 72 -1.47 -3.76 -12.15
C VAL A 72 -2.51 -3.70 -11.03
N GLY A 73 -2.17 -4.20 -9.83
CA GLY A 73 -3.03 -4.14 -8.66
C GLY A 73 -3.46 -2.71 -8.32
N VAL A 74 -2.50 -1.78 -8.29
CA VAL A 74 -2.77 -0.34 -8.05
C VAL A 74 -3.72 0.26 -9.08
N ILE A 75 -3.56 -0.09 -10.37
CA ILE A 75 -4.43 0.41 -11.45
C ILE A 75 -5.85 -0.16 -11.30
N LEU A 76 -5.96 -1.45 -10.99
CA LEU A 76 -7.25 -2.12 -10.84
C LEU A 76 -8.03 -1.65 -9.60
N ILE A 77 -7.36 -1.19 -8.55
CA ILE A 77 -8.03 -0.63 -7.35
C ILE A 77 -8.84 0.62 -7.68
N VAL A 78 -8.39 1.42 -8.64
CA VAL A 78 -9.12 2.62 -9.09
C VAL A 78 -10.42 2.26 -9.80
N THR A 79 -10.45 1.12 -10.49
CA THR A 79 -11.64 0.64 -11.20
C THR A 79 -12.56 -0.10 -10.24
N VAL A 80 -13.73 0.48 -9.94
CA VAL A 80 -14.73 -0.06 -9.01
C VAL A 80 -15.05 -1.55 -9.25
N ILE A 81 -15.15 -1.96 -10.51
CA ILE A 81 -15.51 -3.34 -10.91
C ILE A 81 -14.39 -4.34 -10.58
N LEU A 82 -13.11 -3.95 -10.69
CA LEU A 82 -11.97 -4.85 -10.53
C LEU A 82 -11.19 -4.59 -9.24
N ALA A 83 -11.71 -3.75 -8.34
CA ALA A 83 -11.03 -3.36 -7.12
C ALA A 83 -10.63 -4.57 -6.25
N ILE A 84 -11.50 -5.59 -6.18
CA ILE A 84 -11.22 -6.85 -5.47
C ILE A 84 -9.97 -7.54 -6.04
N VAL A 85 -9.91 -7.68 -7.36
CA VAL A 85 -8.76 -8.27 -8.06
C VAL A 85 -7.51 -7.42 -7.82
N GLY A 86 -7.65 -6.10 -7.86
CA GLY A 86 -6.55 -5.17 -7.62
C GLY A 86 -5.93 -5.33 -6.23
N VAL A 87 -6.77 -5.43 -5.19
CA VAL A 87 -6.34 -5.66 -3.80
C VAL A 87 -5.63 -7.00 -3.64
N VAL A 88 -6.14 -8.06 -4.29
CA VAL A 88 -5.50 -9.39 -4.28
C VAL A 88 -4.11 -9.33 -4.92
N LEU A 89 -3.98 -8.75 -6.12
CA LEU A 89 -2.70 -8.63 -6.82
C LEU A 89 -1.68 -7.80 -6.04
N LEU A 90 -2.14 -6.71 -5.41
CA LEU A 90 -1.34 -5.88 -4.55
C LEU A 90 -0.82 -6.67 -3.34
N GLY A 91 -1.68 -7.46 -2.68
CA GLY A 91 -1.29 -8.33 -1.57
C GLY A 91 -0.27 -9.40 -1.97
N VAL A 92 -0.45 -10.04 -3.13
CA VAL A 92 0.51 -11.01 -3.67
C VAL A 92 1.88 -10.36 -3.93
N GLN A 93 1.91 -9.15 -4.49
CA GLN A 93 3.17 -8.44 -4.71
C GLN A 93 3.86 -8.09 -3.39
N LEU A 94 3.11 -7.63 -2.38
CA LEU A 94 3.65 -7.33 -1.06
C LEU A 94 4.22 -8.58 -0.37
N TYR A 95 3.56 -9.73 -0.52
CA TYR A 95 4.08 -11.01 -0.05
C TYR A 95 5.43 -11.35 -0.70
N LYS A 96 5.55 -11.17 -2.03
CA LYS A 96 6.82 -11.39 -2.74
C LYS A 96 7.94 -10.49 -2.23
N ILE A 97 7.65 -9.21 -1.98
CA ILE A 97 8.62 -8.26 -1.40
C ILE A 97 9.03 -8.72 0.00
N GLY A 98 8.09 -9.13 0.85
CA GLY A 98 8.38 -9.73 2.16
C GLY A 98 9.22 -11.00 2.07
N GLY A 99 8.97 -11.83 1.04
CA GLY A 99 9.78 -12.98 0.62
C GLY A 99 11.24 -12.61 0.41
N HIS A 100 11.45 -11.64 -0.48
CA HIS A 100 12.77 -11.17 -0.91
C HIS A 100 13.61 -10.60 0.24
N PHE A 101 13.00 -9.80 1.11
CA PHE A 101 13.70 -9.19 2.26
C PHE A 101 13.65 -10.03 3.55
N ASN A 102 13.15 -11.26 3.47
CA ASN A 102 12.95 -12.18 4.60
C ASN A 102 12.23 -11.55 5.81
N GLU A 103 11.20 -10.74 5.57
CA GLU A 103 10.45 -10.05 6.62
C GLU A 103 9.04 -10.65 6.80
N GLY A 104 8.88 -11.44 7.87
CA GLY A 104 7.64 -12.17 8.16
C GLY A 104 6.42 -11.25 8.31
N THR A 105 6.59 -10.07 8.92
CA THR A 105 5.50 -9.10 9.09
C THR A 105 4.95 -8.63 7.74
N LEU A 106 5.84 -8.38 6.76
CA LEU A 106 5.45 -7.94 5.42
C LEU A 106 4.83 -9.08 4.61
N LYS A 107 5.30 -10.32 4.78
CA LYS A 107 4.66 -11.51 4.17
C LYS A 107 3.23 -11.68 4.65
N VAL A 108 3.02 -11.69 5.97
CA VAL A 108 1.68 -11.82 6.57
C VAL A 108 0.81 -10.63 6.17
N GLY A 109 1.36 -9.41 6.21
CA GLY A 109 0.64 -8.21 5.75
C GLY A 109 0.18 -8.31 4.31
N GLY A 110 1.01 -8.82 3.40
CA GLY A 110 0.64 -9.06 2.00
C GLY A 110 -0.50 -10.06 1.84
N ILE A 111 -0.43 -11.21 2.53
CA ILE A 111 -1.49 -12.24 2.49
C ILE A 111 -2.81 -11.68 3.04
N VAL A 112 -2.77 -11.01 4.21
CA VAL A 112 -3.96 -10.44 4.82
C VAL A 112 -4.54 -9.32 3.95
N THR A 113 -3.69 -8.52 3.28
CA THR A 113 -4.15 -7.48 2.34
C THR A 113 -4.91 -8.10 1.18
N ALA A 114 -4.49 -9.28 0.70
CA ALA A 114 -5.17 -9.97 -0.39
C ALA A 114 -6.57 -10.52 -0.02
N ILE A 115 -6.99 -10.43 1.23
CA ILE A 115 -8.31 -10.87 1.71
C ILE A 115 -9.19 -9.62 1.89
N PRO A 116 -10.09 -9.29 0.94
CA PRO A 116 -10.80 -8.01 0.93
C PRO A 116 -11.52 -7.66 2.25
N PRO A 117 -12.24 -8.59 2.92
CA PRO A 117 -12.94 -8.29 4.18
C PRO A 117 -12.06 -7.79 5.31
N ILE A 118 -10.78 -8.16 5.32
CA ILE A 118 -9.80 -7.83 6.38
C ILE A 118 -8.58 -7.08 5.83
N SER A 119 -8.68 -6.59 4.59
CA SER A 119 -7.58 -5.96 3.86
C SER A 119 -6.97 -4.77 4.61
N PHE A 120 -7.80 -4.02 5.35
CA PHE A 120 -7.36 -2.93 6.24
C PHE A 120 -6.31 -3.38 7.27
N ILE A 121 -6.51 -4.55 7.91
CA ILE A 121 -5.54 -5.13 8.86
C ILE A 121 -4.24 -5.47 8.12
N GLY A 122 -4.37 -6.00 6.91
CA GLY A 122 -3.23 -6.31 6.04
C GLY A 122 -2.40 -5.07 5.68
N LEU A 123 -3.05 -3.93 5.40
CA LEU A 123 -2.38 -2.67 5.12
C LEU A 123 -1.58 -2.18 6.34
N ILE A 124 -2.14 -2.31 7.55
CA ILE A 124 -1.43 -1.96 8.79
C ILE A 124 -0.18 -2.83 8.97
N LEU A 125 -0.31 -4.15 8.81
CA LEU A 125 0.83 -5.07 8.93
C LEU A 125 1.89 -4.80 7.86
N THR A 126 1.47 -4.51 6.63
CA THR A 126 2.35 -4.07 5.54
C THR A 126 3.11 -2.80 5.92
N TYR A 127 2.43 -1.80 6.48
CA TYR A 127 3.06 -0.56 6.93
C TYR A 127 4.13 -0.79 8.00
N VAL A 128 3.83 -1.64 8.98
CA VAL A 128 4.77 -2.03 10.05
C VAL A 128 5.95 -2.81 9.46
N GLY A 129 5.69 -3.78 8.58
CA GLY A 129 6.72 -4.59 7.93
C GLY A 129 7.69 -3.75 7.09
N LEU A 130 7.18 -2.81 6.29
CA LEU A 130 8.01 -1.86 5.55
C LEU A 130 8.82 -0.95 6.48
N GLY A 131 8.24 -0.53 7.61
CA GLY A 131 8.96 0.22 8.64
C GLY A 131 10.17 -0.53 9.21
N LYS A 132 10.01 -1.83 9.49
CA LYS A 132 11.11 -2.70 9.95
C LYS A 132 12.22 -2.80 8.91
N LEU A 133 11.88 -2.96 7.63
CA LEU A 133 12.87 -3.02 6.56
C LEU A 133 13.67 -1.72 6.45
N LEU A 134 13.00 -0.58 6.52
CA LEU A 134 13.67 0.73 6.49
C LEU A 134 14.57 0.94 7.70
N SER A 135 14.18 0.48 8.89
CA SER A 135 15.02 0.57 10.09
C SER A 135 16.26 -0.33 10.05
N ARG A 136 16.24 -1.40 9.24
CA ARG A 136 17.36 -2.34 9.09
C ARG A 136 18.38 -1.90 8.05
N GLN A 137 18.03 -1.00 7.14
CA GLN A 137 18.98 -0.45 6.19
C GLN A 137 19.52 0.85 6.77
N PRO A 138 20.80 0.92 7.20
CA PRO A 138 21.36 2.13 7.75
C PRO A 138 21.18 3.26 6.73
N THR A 139 20.63 4.39 7.16
CA THR A 139 20.81 5.66 6.47
C THR A 139 22.31 5.94 6.48
N ALA A 140 22.97 5.69 5.35
CA ALA A 140 24.32 6.17 5.12
C ALA A 140 24.29 7.69 4.94
#